data_AF-A0A2M9P958-F1
#
_entry.id   AF-A0A2M9P958-F1
#
_cell.length_a   1.000
_cell.length_b   1.000
_cell.length_c   1.000
_cell.angle_alpha   90.00
_cell.angle_beta   90.00
_cell.angle_gamma   90.00
#
_symmetry.space_group_name_H-M   'P 1'
#
loop_
_entity.id
_entity.type
_entity.pdbx_description
1 polymer ?
#
loop_
_entity_poly.entity_id
_entity_poly.type
_entity_poly.pdbx_seq_one_letter_code
_entity_poly.pdbx_strand_id
1 'polypeptide(L)'
;MADFETIRRSGAGVRTAQIDEGLRAHMNKVYGLMSVAMLITGLVAWVVGTDFAHAVAGEPTMLIPAGVVQAMFASPIRYVIMFAPLIFVFGLSAGINRLSDSAAQMVFYAFSAVMGLSIAWIFAVFTGASIAGPDHPTHPMLAESAYLKALFLRL
;
A
#
# COMPACT_ATOMS: atom_id res chain seq x y z
N MET A 1 -58.93 -17.18 20.87
CA MET A 1 -57.52 -17.41 21.30
C MET A 1 -56.55 -17.22 20.13
N ALA A 2 -56.59 -16.07 19.42
CA ALA A 2 -55.80 -15.87 18.18
C ALA A 2 -54.75 -14.74 18.25
N ASP A 3 -54.81 -13.85 19.25
CA ASP A 3 -53.97 -12.64 19.29
C ASP A 3 -52.56 -12.84 19.87
N PHE A 4 -52.28 -13.99 20.49
CA PHE A 4 -50.98 -14.26 21.10
C PHE A 4 -49.91 -14.68 20.07
N GLU A 5 -50.30 -15.22 18.91
CA GLU A 5 -49.36 -15.63 17.87
C GLU A 5 -48.81 -14.45 17.07
N THR A 6 -49.62 -13.42 16.82
CA THR A 6 -49.24 -12.19 16.10
C THR A 6 -48.27 -11.31 16.89
N ILE A 7 -48.42 -11.22 18.21
CA ILE A 7 -47.50 -10.48 19.08
C ILE A 7 -46.13 -11.18 19.17
N ARG A 8 -46.10 -12.52 19.23
CA ARG A 8 -44.84 -13.28 19.27
C ARG A 8 -44.09 -13.23 17.92
N ARG A 9 -44.82 -13.23 16.80
CA ARG A 9 -44.23 -13.16 15.44
C ARG A 9 -43.74 -11.75 15.07
N SER A 10 -44.48 -10.70 15.43
CA SER A 10 -44.04 -9.30 15.23
C SER A 10 -42.82 -8.95 16.08
N GLY A 11 -42.78 -9.37 17.36
CA GLY A 11 -41.61 -9.18 18.22
C GLY A 11 -40.38 -9.98 17.78
N ALA A 12 -40.55 -11.14 17.16
CA ALA A 12 -39.45 -11.91 16.58
C ALA A 12 -38.85 -11.23 15.34
N GLY A 13 -39.69 -10.74 14.42
CA GLY A 13 -39.22 -10.03 13.22
C GLY A 13 -38.52 -8.70 13.52
N VAL A 14 -38.99 -7.94 14.53
CA VAL A 14 -38.35 -6.69 14.97
C VAL A 14 -36.96 -6.96 15.58
N ARG A 15 -36.79 -8.03 16.38
CA ARG A 15 -35.49 -8.40 16.93
C ARG A 15 -34.51 -8.88 15.85
N THR A 16 -34.97 -9.67 14.88
CA THR A 16 -34.12 -10.09 13.75
C THR A 16 -33.67 -8.89 12.93
N ALA A 17 -34.58 -7.96 12.60
CA ALA A 17 -34.22 -6.74 11.86
C ALA A 17 -33.23 -5.83 12.62
N GLN A 18 -33.34 -5.74 13.95
CA GLN A 18 -32.38 -4.98 14.78
C GLN A 18 -31.00 -5.64 14.85
N ILE A 19 -30.94 -6.98 14.90
CA ILE A 19 -29.69 -7.73 14.88
C ILE A 19 -28.99 -7.58 13.52
N ASP A 20 -29.75 -7.65 12.43
CA ASP A 20 -29.24 -7.48 11.07
C ASP A 20 -28.65 -6.08 10.86
N GLU A 21 -29.31 -5.05 11.38
CA GLU A 21 -28.82 -3.67 11.31
C GLU A 21 -27.52 -3.48 12.12
N GLY A 22 -27.44 -4.08 13.32
CA GLY A 22 -26.22 -4.07 14.14
C GLY A 22 -25.05 -4.79 13.46
N LEU A 23 -25.30 -5.94 12.86
CA LEU A 23 -24.28 -6.71 12.12
C LEU A 23 -23.81 -5.94 10.88
N ARG A 24 -24.74 -5.34 10.14
CA ARG A 24 -24.41 -4.50 8.97
C ARG A 24 -23.59 -3.28 9.37
N ALA A 25 -23.98 -2.58 10.43
CA ALA A 25 -23.23 -1.44 10.94
C ALA A 25 -21.81 -1.84 11.37
N HIS A 26 -21.66 -2.98 12.03
CA HIS A 26 -20.36 -3.52 12.41
C HIS A 26 -19.49 -3.86 11.18
N MET A 27 -20.04 -4.56 10.19
CA MET A 27 -19.34 -4.89 8.95
C MET A 27 -18.93 -3.63 8.17
N ASN A 28 -19.83 -2.65 8.02
CA ASN A 28 -19.51 -1.38 7.37
C ASN A 28 -18.38 -0.64 8.07
N LYS A 29 -18.33 -0.66 9.41
CA LYS A 29 -17.22 -0.08 10.17
C LYS A 29 -15.90 -0.79 9.86
N VAL A 30 -15.88 -2.12 9.88
CA VAL A 30 -14.67 -2.90 9.58
C VAL A 30 -14.19 -2.63 8.16
N TYR A 31 -15.08 -2.69 7.17
CA TYR A 31 -14.72 -2.41 5.77
C TYR A 31 -14.27 -0.97 5.55
N GLY A 32 -14.88 0.00 6.24
CA GLY A 32 -14.44 1.39 6.21
C GLY A 32 -13.02 1.55 6.75
N LEU A 33 -12.73 0.95 7.92
CA LEU A 33 -11.38 0.98 8.51
C LEU A 33 -10.32 0.33 7.60
N MET A 34 -10.63 -0.83 7.02
CA MET A 34 -9.73 -1.53 6.10
C MET A 34 -9.48 -0.73 4.82
N SER A 35 -10.52 -0.09 4.28
CA SER A 35 -10.42 0.76 3.09
C SER A 35 -9.52 1.97 3.34
N VAL A 36 -9.67 2.64 4.49
CA VAL A 36 -8.81 3.77 4.88
C VAL A 36 -7.36 3.31 5.05
N ALA A 37 -7.12 2.16 5.71
CA ALA A 37 -5.78 1.63 5.87
C ALA A 37 -5.12 1.28 4.52
N MET A 38 -5.87 0.72 3.57
CA MET A 38 -5.35 0.47 2.22
C MET A 38 -4.98 1.76 1.49
N LEU A 39 -5.81 2.81 1.61
CA LEU A 39 -5.49 4.13 1.04
C LEU A 39 -4.21 4.71 1.65
N ILE A 40 -4.03 4.59 2.97
CA ILE A 40 -2.81 5.02 3.66
C ILE A 40 -1.59 4.27 3.10
N THR A 41 -1.67 2.94 3.01
CA THR A 41 -0.59 2.11 2.45
C THR A 41 -0.21 2.56 1.04
N GLY A 42 -1.21 2.73 0.16
CA GLY A 42 -0.98 3.16 -1.22
C GLY A 42 -0.39 4.55 -1.32
N LEU A 43 -0.88 5.50 -0.53
CA LEU A 43 -0.39 6.88 -0.53
C LEU A 43 1.06 6.96 -0.03
N VAL A 44 1.38 6.25 1.05
CA VAL A 44 2.77 6.20 1.57
C VAL A 44 3.70 5.57 0.53
N ALA A 45 3.31 4.45 -0.07
CA ALA A 45 4.12 3.78 -1.09
C ALA A 45 4.35 4.67 -2.32
N TRP A 46 3.32 5.42 -2.74
CA TRP A 46 3.41 6.34 -3.86
C TRP A 46 4.32 7.54 -3.57
N VAL A 47 4.15 8.21 -2.42
CA VAL A 47 5.01 9.36 -2.03
C VAL A 47 6.47 8.93 -1.92
N VAL A 48 6.75 7.83 -1.22
CA VAL A 48 8.13 7.36 -1.04
C VAL A 48 8.73 6.91 -2.38
N GLY A 49 7.95 6.21 -3.21
CA GLY A 49 8.40 5.75 -4.53
C GLY A 49 8.69 6.90 -5.51
N THR A 50 7.86 7.95 -5.51
CA THR A 50 8.05 9.14 -6.34
C THR A 50 9.26 9.96 -5.88
N ASP A 51 9.38 10.20 -4.57
CA ASP A 51 10.54 10.89 -4.00
C ASP A 51 11.85 10.13 -4.27
N PHE A 52 11.82 8.80 -4.27
CA PHE A 52 12.97 7.99 -4.68
C PHE A 52 13.35 8.21 -6.14
N ALA A 53 12.37 8.18 -7.05
CA ALA A 53 12.63 8.44 -8.48
C ALA A 53 13.24 9.84 -8.70
N HIS A 54 12.72 10.86 -8.02
CA HIS A 54 13.25 12.23 -8.09
C HIS A 54 14.68 12.32 -7.50
N ALA A 55 14.92 11.68 -6.34
CA ALA A 55 16.22 11.69 -5.68
C ALA A 55 17.33 11.00 -6.50
N VAL A 56 16.97 10.00 -7.33
CA VAL A 56 17.89 9.36 -8.29
C VAL A 56 18.12 10.24 -9.52
N ALA A 57 17.09 10.96 -9.98
CA ALA A 57 17.18 11.90 -11.10
C ALA A 57 17.89 13.23 -10.76
N GLY A 58 18.11 13.51 -9.47
CA GLY A 58 18.69 14.78 -9.01
C GLY A 58 17.68 15.94 -8.95
N GLU A 59 16.38 15.62 -9.03
CA GLU A 59 15.27 16.57 -8.99
C GLU A 59 14.81 16.84 -7.54
N PRO A 60 14.11 17.97 -7.29
CA PRO A 60 13.56 18.24 -5.97
C PRO A 60 12.50 17.20 -5.58
N THR A 61 12.61 16.73 -4.34
CA THR A 61 11.67 15.80 -3.70
C THR A 61 10.43 16.56 -3.23
N MET A 62 9.28 15.88 -3.20
CA MET A 62 7.99 16.45 -2.81
C MET A 62 7.87 16.58 -1.29
N LEU A 63 8.17 15.50 -0.55
CA LEU A 63 7.87 15.44 0.88
C LEU A 63 9.09 15.05 1.73
N ILE A 64 9.88 14.08 1.27
CA ILE A 64 11.01 13.53 2.01
C ILE A 64 12.32 14.10 1.44
N PRO A 65 13.20 14.72 2.24
CA PRO A 65 14.46 15.27 1.74
C PRO A 65 15.29 14.23 0.99
N ALA A 66 15.87 14.62 -0.15
CA ALA A 66 16.62 13.70 -1.03
C ALA A 66 17.72 12.90 -0.31
N GLY A 67 18.44 13.52 0.64
CA GLY A 67 19.46 12.83 1.44
C GLY A 67 18.89 11.75 2.36
N VAL A 68 17.67 11.93 2.88
CA VAL A 68 16.98 10.93 3.70
C VAL A 68 16.52 9.77 2.83
N VAL A 69 15.95 10.06 1.66
CA VAL A 69 15.53 9.04 0.70
C VAL A 69 16.72 8.21 0.25
N GLN A 70 17.83 8.84 -0.16
CA GLN A 70 19.03 8.10 -0.53
C GLN A 70 19.56 7.23 0.63
N ALA A 71 19.56 7.73 1.87
CA ALA A 71 19.94 6.93 3.02
C ALA A 71 19.01 5.72 3.22
N MET A 72 17.69 5.87 3.04
CA MET A 72 16.71 4.79 3.18
C MET A 72 16.97 3.61 2.24
N PHE A 73 17.41 3.88 1.01
CA PHE A 73 17.57 2.85 -0.03
C PHE A 73 19.03 2.39 -0.22
N ALA A 74 20.03 3.26 -0.02
CA ALA A 74 21.44 2.95 -0.25
C ALA A 74 22.17 2.47 1.01
N SER A 75 21.71 2.86 2.21
CA SER A 75 22.39 2.51 3.46
C SER A 75 21.89 1.18 4.05
N PRO A 76 22.60 0.60 5.05
CA PRO A 76 22.14 -0.59 5.78
C PRO A 76 20.76 -0.44 6.44
N ILE A 77 20.25 0.80 6.60
CA ILE A 77 18.90 1.07 7.11
C ILE A 77 17.81 0.42 6.25
N ARG A 78 18.09 0.13 4.97
CA ARG A 78 17.14 -0.53 4.06
C ARG A 78 16.64 -1.87 4.61
N TYR A 79 17.51 -2.62 5.30
CA TYR A 79 17.12 -3.90 5.90
C TYR A 79 16.16 -3.69 7.07
N VAL A 80 16.36 -2.62 7.83
CA VAL A 80 15.43 -2.24 8.91
C VAL A 80 14.07 -1.90 8.32
N ILE A 81 14.01 -1.15 7.22
CA ILE A 81 12.75 -0.80 6.54
C ILE A 81 12.06 -2.04 5.97
N MET A 82 12.83 -2.95 5.36
CA MET A 82 12.33 -4.20 4.80
C MET A 82 11.75 -5.12 5.89
N PHE A 83 12.41 -5.22 7.04
CA PHE A 83 11.94 -6.00 8.18
C PHE A 83 11.04 -5.22 9.15
N ALA A 84 10.77 -3.94 8.88
CA ALA A 84 9.96 -3.09 9.76
C ALA A 84 8.58 -3.70 10.05
N PRO A 85 7.85 -4.27 9.06
CA PRO A 85 6.59 -4.95 9.35
C PRO A 85 6.74 -6.11 10.33
N LEU A 86 7.80 -6.91 10.20
CA LEU A 86 8.05 -8.07 11.04
C LEU A 86 8.41 -7.63 12.48
N ILE A 87 9.27 -6.63 12.61
CA ILE A 87 9.62 -6.01 13.90
C ILE A 87 8.36 -5.44 14.57
N PHE A 88 7.49 -4.79 13.80
CA PHE A 88 6.24 -4.21 14.30
C PHE A 88 5.30 -5.29 14.85
N VAL A 89 5.14 -6.41 14.14
CA VAL A 89 4.31 -7.54 14.60
C VAL A 89 4.89 -8.18 15.87
N PHE A 90 6.21 -8.38 15.94
CA PHE A 90 6.85 -8.89 17.15
C PHE A 90 6.72 -7.91 18.32
N GLY A 91 6.83 -6.60 18.08
CA GLY A 91 6.59 -5.57 19.09
C GLY A 91 5.15 -5.60 19.60
N LEU A 92 4.17 -5.79 18.71
CA LEU A 92 2.77 -5.93 19.07
C LEU A 92 2.48 -7.18 19.91
N SER A 93 3.19 -8.28 19.67
CA SER A 93 2.97 -9.54 20.39
C SER A 93 3.11 -9.41 21.92
N ALA A 94 3.93 -8.47 22.38
CA ALA A 94 4.15 -8.20 23.80
C ALA A 94 3.06 -7.32 24.46
N GLY A 95 2.28 -6.59 23.67
CA GLY A 95 1.37 -5.53 24.17
C GLY A 95 -0.09 -5.64 23.73
N ILE A 96 -0.43 -6.53 22.79
CA ILE A 96 -1.75 -6.57 22.15
C ILE A 96 -2.90 -6.75 23.16
N ASN A 97 -2.70 -7.55 24.21
CA ASN A 97 -3.73 -7.85 25.21
C ASN A 97 -4.04 -6.66 26.15
N ARG A 98 -3.30 -5.56 26.04
CA ARG A 98 -3.44 -4.35 26.88
C ARG A 98 -3.94 -3.12 26.12
N LEU A 99 -4.18 -3.24 24.81
CA LEU A 99 -4.58 -2.11 23.98
C LEU A 99 -6.08 -1.83 24.12
N SER A 100 -6.44 -0.56 24.29
CA SER A 100 -7.81 -0.10 24.13
C SER A 100 -8.21 -0.10 22.65
N ASP A 101 -9.51 -0.08 22.36
CA ASP A 101 -10.03 -0.01 20.99
C ASP A 101 -9.46 1.16 20.17
N SER A 102 -9.20 2.31 20.82
CA SER A 102 -8.61 3.48 20.17
C SER A 102 -7.12 3.30 19.91
N ALA A 103 -6.38 2.73 20.87
CA ALA A 103 -4.96 2.44 20.71
C ALA A 103 -4.74 1.40 19.60
N ALA A 104 -5.58 0.37 19.54
CA ALA A 104 -5.52 -0.64 18.48
C ALA A 104 -5.74 -0.04 17.08
N GLN A 105 -6.67 0.92 16.94
CA GLN A 105 -6.89 1.63 15.67
C GLN A 105 -5.69 2.49 15.25
N MET A 106 -5.10 3.25 16.19
CA MET A 106 -3.90 4.05 15.88
C MET A 106 -2.72 3.15 15.46
N VAL A 107 -2.51 2.06 16.19
CA VAL A 107 -1.47 1.07 15.88
C VAL A 107 -1.73 0.42 14.52
N PHE A 108 -2.97 0.12 14.18
CA PHE A 108 -3.34 -0.42 12.87
C PHE A 108 -3.02 0.55 11.73
N TYR A 109 -3.32 1.83 11.87
CA TYR A 109 -2.96 2.85 10.88
C TYR A 109 -1.46 3.10 10.79
N ALA A 110 -0.75 3.06 11.93
CA ALA A 110 0.71 3.11 11.94
C ALA A 110 1.30 1.91 11.20
N PHE A 111 0.75 0.71 11.44
CA PHE A 111 1.15 -0.51 10.75
C PHE A 111 0.90 -0.40 9.24
N SER A 112 -0.25 0.11 8.80
CA SER A 112 -0.52 0.30 7.37
C SER A 112 0.46 1.26 6.71
N ALA A 113 0.86 2.33 7.40
CA ALA A 113 1.90 3.24 6.90
C ALA A 113 3.27 2.53 6.79
N VAL A 114 3.67 1.75 7.79
CA VAL A 114 4.92 0.95 7.76
C VAL A 114 4.89 -0.08 6.62
N MET A 115 3.74 -0.72 6.39
CA MET A 115 3.55 -1.63 5.25
C MET A 115 3.73 -0.90 3.92
N GLY A 116 3.15 0.31 3.77
CA GLY A 116 3.31 1.13 2.57
C GLY A 116 4.77 1.51 2.32
N LEU A 117 5.48 1.91 3.38
CA LEU A 117 6.92 2.22 3.33
C LEU A 117 7.75 1.02 2.87
N SER A 118 7.43 -0.18 3.36
CA SER A 118 8.12 -1.42 2.98
C SER A 118 7.89 -1.76 1.50
N ILE A 119 6.66 -1.61 1.01
CA ILE A 119 6.27 -1.91 -0.38
C ILE A 119 6.82 -0.86 -1.38
N ALA A 120 7.13 0.36 -0.92
CA ALA A 120 7.73 1.41 -1.75
C ALA A 120 9.01 0.96 -2.49
N TRP A 121 9.71 -0.05 -1.95
CA TRP A 121 10.86 -0.70 -2.59
C TRP A 121 10.55 -1.27 -3.99
N ILE A 122 9.33 -1.77 -4.21
CA ILE A 122 8.91 -2.27 -5.53
C ILE A 122 8.95 -1.13 -6.54
N PHE A 123 8.43 0.04 -6.19
CA PHE A 123 8.51 1.21 -7.07
C PHE A 123 9.96 1.62 -7.29
N ALA A 124 10.82 1.61 -6.27
CA ALA A 124 12.24 1.92 -6.42
C ALA A 124 12.98 1.00 -7.42
N VAL A 125 12.65 -0.29 -7.44
CA VAL A 125 13.28 -1.26 -8.36
C VAL A 125 12.69 -1.20 -9.77
N PHE A 126 11.36 -1.06 -9.89
CA PHE A 126 10.68 -1.22 -11.18
C PHE A 126 10.38 0.09 -11.92
N THR A 127 10.56 1.26 -11.31
CA THR A 127 10.39 2.56 -12.02
C THR A 127 11.43 2.80 -13.12
N GLY A 128 12.58 2.13 -13.09
CA GLY A 128 13.59 2.21 -14.15
C GLY A 128 13.45 1.19 -15.29
N ALA A 129 12.55 0.20 -15.17
CA ALA A 129 12.55 -0.98 -16.05
C ALA A 129 11.71 -0.83 -17.33
N SER A 130 11.09 0.34 -17.61
CA SER A 130 10.15 0.45 -18.73
C SER A 130 10.19 1.79 -19.49
N ILE A 131 11.39 2.28 -19.81
CA ILE A 131 11.55 3.36 -20.84
C ILE A 131 12.47 2.91 -21.99
N ALA A 132 12.87 1.64 -22.03
CA ALA A 132 13.39 1.02 -23.23
C ALA A 132 12.66 -0.29 -23.42
N GLY A 133 11.76 -0.32 -24.42
CA GLY A 133 11.37 -1.60 -25.00
C GLY A 133 12.61 -2.31 -25.55
N PRO A 134 12.47 -3.58 -26.00
CA PRO A 134 13.55 -4.36 -26.61
C PRO A 134 14.23 -3.70 -27.83
N ASP A 135 13.74 -2.55 -28.26
CA ASP A 135 14.05 -1.83 -29.48
C ASP A 135 14.99 -0.63 -29.30
N HIS A 136 15.36 -0.23 -28.07
CA HIS A 136 16.35 0.83 -27.87
C HIS A 136 17.79 0.25 -27.83
N PRO A 137 18.63 0.47 -28.85
CA PRO A 137 19.99 -0.03 -28.86
C PRO A 137 20.84 0.74 -27.84
N THR A 138 21.08 0.16 -26.67
CA THR A 138 22.02 0.67 -25.65
C THR A 138 23.49 0.30 -25.97
N HIS A 139 23.73 -0.42 -27.07
CA HIS A 139 25.06 -0.77 -27.55
C HIS A 139 25.33 -0.15 -28.93
N PRO A 140 26.49 0.51 -29.15
CA PRO A 140 26.84 1.18 -30.40
C PRO A 140 26.84 0.24 -31.62
N MET A 141 27.05 -1.07 -31.43
CA MET A 141 26.97 -2.07 -32.51
C MET A 141 25.55 -2.32 -33.04
N LEU A 142 24.50 -2.04 -32.26
CA LEU A 142 23.12 -2.32 -32.68
C LEU A 142 22.48 -1.17 -33.48
N ALA A 143 23.07 0.03 -33.42
CA ALA A 143 22.63 1.20 -34.19
C ALA A 143 22.73 0.95 -35.70
N GLU A 144 23.82 0.35 -36.20
CA GLU A 144 23.98 0.06 -37.64
C GLU A 144 22.91 -0.89 -38.20
N SER A 145 22.48 -1.88 -37.42
CA SER A 145 21.45 -2.84 -37.84
C SER A 145 20.06 -2.21 -37.96
N ALA A 146 19.76 -1.20 -37.13
CA ALA A 146 18.51 -0.46 -37.16
C ALA A 146 18.43 0.47 -38.38
N TYR A 147 19.55 1.12 -38.74
CA TYR A 147 19.65 1.91 -39.97
C TYR A 147 19.45 1.06 -41.24
N LEU A 148 20.04 -0.13 -41.29
CA LEU A 148 19.87 -1.06 -42.42
C LEU A 148 18.41 -1.51 -42.58
N LYS A 149 17.70 -1.79 -41.49
CA LYS A 149 16.27 -2.14 -41.53
C LYS A 149 15.39 -0.95 -41.96
N ALA A 150 15.68 0.25 -41.48
CA ALA A 150 14.96 1.47 -41.85
C ALA A 150 15.19 1.88 -43.32
N LEU A 151 16.38 1.60 -43.86
CA LEU A 151 16.71 1.83 -45.28
C LEU A 151 16.02 0.80 -46.19
N PHE A 152 15.96 -0.47 -45.79
CA PHE A 152 15.33 -1.54 -46.59
C PHE A 152 13.80 -1.43 -46.68
N LEU A 153 13.14 -0.81 -45.69
CA LEU A 153 11.69 -0.56 -45.72
C LEU A 153 11.28 0.73 -46.45
N ARG A 154 12.25 1.51 -46.95
CA ARG A 154 12.01 2.73 -47.74
C ARG A 154 12.29 2.56 -49.24
N LEU A 155 12.60 1.34 -49.69
CA LEU A 155 12.63 0.91 -51.10
C LEU A 155 11.45 -0.02 -51.38
#